data_AF-A0A935KJR3-F1
#
_entry.id   AF-A0A935KJR3-F1
#
_cell.length_a   1.000
_cell.length_b   1.000
_cell.length_c   1.000
_cell.angle_alpha   90.00
_cell.angle_beta   90.00
_cell.angle_gamma   90.00
#
_symmetry.space_group_name_H-M   'P 1'
#
loop_
_entity.id
_entity.type
_entity.pdbx_description
1 polymer ?
#
loop_
_entity_poly.entity_id
_entity_poly.type
_entity_poly.pdbx_seq_one_letter_code
_entity_poly.pdbx_strand_id
1 'polypeptide(L)'
;MARSHHRKKHKTHVQQFRHSHDTNVTSVKSRAGAISVFTISGALLGLAIGYFVTEGTMLWLVVGLLVGGALGYLIGSRIDAQGKE
;
A
#
# COMPACT_ATOMS: atom_id res chain seq x y z
N MET A 1 -34.34 -29.59 21.29
CA MET A 1 -34.01 -28.18 21.59
C MET A 1 -34.58 -27.29 20.49
N ALA A 2 -35.73 -26.66 20.72
CA ALA A 2 -36.37 -25.79 19.74
C ALA A 2 -35.60 -24.46 19.64
N ARG A 3 -34.85 -24.28 18.55
CA ARG A 3 -34.05 -23.08 18.29
C ARG A 3 -35.00 -21.97 17.86
N SER A 4 -35.19 -20.94 18.69
CA SER A 4 -36.11 -19.84 18.39
C SER A 4 -35.63 -19.05 17.15
N HIS A 5 -36.40 -19.14 16.07
CA HIS A 5 -36.11 -18.47 14.80
C HIS A 5 -36.22 -16.93 14.88
N HIS A 6 -36.70 -16.38 16.00
CA HIS A 6 -36.99 -14.95 16.15
C HIS A 6 -35.77 -14.09 16.55
N ARG A 7 -34.67 -14.70 17.00
CA ARG A 7 -33.50 -13.95 17.49
C ARG A 7 -32.47 -13.63 16.40
N LYS A 8 -32.66 -14.13 15.16
CA LYS A 8 -31.71 -13.90 14.07
C LYS A 8 -31.71 -12.46 13.56
N LYS A 9 -32.89 -11.82 13.45
CA LYS A 9 -33.02 -10.50 12.81
C LYS A 9 -32.40 -9.34 13.61
N HIS A 10 -32.36 -9.44 14.95
CA HIS A 10 -31.72 -8.43 15.78
C HIS A 10 -30.19 -8.51 15.77
N LYS A 11 -29.60 -9.70 15.54
CA LYS A 11 -28.14 -9.81 15.48
C LYS A 11 -27.56 -9.21 14.20
N THR A 12 -28.27 -9.35 13.07
CA THR A 12 -27.83 -8.78 11.79
C THR A 12 -27.81 -7.25 11.80
N HIS A 13 -28.79 -6.61 12.45
CA HIS A 13 -28.82 -5.15 12.55
C HIS A 13 -27.65 -4.59 13.37
N VAL A 14 -27.31 -5.23 14.50
CA VAL A 14 -26.17 -4.81 15.33
C VAL A 14 -24.83 -5.09 14.63
N GLN A 15 -24.73 -6.16 13.84
CA GLN A 15 -23.54 -6.44 13.02
C GLN A 15 -23.35 -5.40 11.91
N GLN A 16 -24.44 -4.94 11.29
CA GLN A 16 -24.38 -3.89 10.28
C GLN A 16 -23.86 -2.57 10.85
N PHE A 17 -24.27 -2.17 12.06
CA PHE A 17 -23.75 -0.94 12.69
C PHE A 17 -22.28 -1.03 13.09
N ARG A 18 -21.79 -2.21 13.53
CA ARG A 18 -20.36 -2.40 13.82
C ARG A 18 -19.53 -2.25 12.54
N HIS A 19 -19.98 -2.82 11.42
CA HIS A 19 -19.31 -2.62 10.15
C HIS A 19 -19.42 -1.17 9.63
N SER A 20 -20.55 -0.50 9.83
CA SER A 20 -20.73 0.90 9.39
C SER A 20 -19.86 1.89 10.17
N HIS A 21 -19.60 1.65 11.47
CA HIS A 21 -18.74 2.52 12.28
C HIS A 21 -17.25 2.29 12.01
N ASP A 22 -16.85 1.08 11.59
CA ASP A 22 -15.48 0.81 11.10
C ASP A 22 -15.25 1.35 9.67
N THR A 23 -16.31 1.65 8.92
CA THR A 23 -16.18 2.22 7.56
C THR A 23 -16.08 3.74 7.49
N ASN A 24 -16.14 4.45 8.63
CA ASN A 24 -16.06 5.92 8.69
C ASN A 24 -14.75 6.44 9.30
N VAL A 25 -13.66 5.67 9.19
CA VAL A 25 -12.31 6.20 9.26
C VAL A 25 -11.64 5.89 7.94
N THR A 26 -11.88 6.77 6.96
CA THR A 26 -11.09 6.85 5.72
C THR A 26 -11.00 5.52 4.97
N SER A 27 -11.86 5.29 3.97
CA SER A 27 -11.60 4.27 2.96
C SER A 27 -10.39 4.67 2.10
N VAL A 28 -9.20 4.72 2.70
CA VAL A 28 -7.94 4.52 2.01
C VAL A 28 -8.00 3.06 1.58
N LYS A 29 -8.55 2.84 0.39
CA LYS A 29 -8.50 1.57 -0.32
C LYS A 29 -7.06 1.05 -0.23
N SER A 30 -6.87 0.08 0.68
CA SER A 30 -5.68 -0.71 0.95
C SER A 30 -4.35 0.05 0.99
N ARG A 31 -3.83 0.27 2.22
CA ARG A 31 -2.40 0.09 2.60
C ARG A 31 -1.49 0.07 1.36
N ALA A 32 -0.90 1.22 1.00
CA ALA A 32 0.13 1.25 -0.03
C ALA A 32 1.10 0.09 0.28
N GLY A 33 1.11 -0.93 -0.58
CA GLY A 33 1.91 -2.12 -0.36
C GLY A 33 3.36 -1.70 -0.16
N ALA A 34 4.16 -2.51 0.52
CA ALA A 34 5.59 -2.28 0.58
C ALA A 34 6.15 -2.05 -0.83
N ILE A 35 5.60 -2.70 -1.86
CA ILE A 35 5.86 -2.40 -3.27
C ILE A 35 5.71 -0.90 -3.57
N SER A 36 4.53 -0.32 -3.35
CA SER A 36 4.26 1.08 -3.69
C SER A 36 5.15 2.04 -2.89
N VAL A 37 5.35 1.78 -1.60
CA VAL A 37 6.16 2.66 -0.74
C VAL A 37 7.62 2.64 -1.16
N PHE A 38 8.22 1.45 -1.32
CA PHE A 38 9.62 1.31 -1.70
C PHE A 38 9.89 1.73 -3.14
N THR A 39 8.94 1.54 -4.06
CA THR A 39 9.06 2.00 -5.45
C THR A 39 9.09 3.53 -5.51
N ILE A 40 8.15 4.21 -4.82
CA ILE A 40 8.08 5.68 -4.84
C ILE A 40 9.30 6.27 -4.11
N SER A 41 9.67 5.75 -2.94
CA SER A 41 10.83 6.24 -2.21
C SER A 41 12.13 5.99 -2.97
N GLY A 42 12.30 4.80 -3.56
CA GLY A 42 13.46 4.46 -4.39
C GLY A 42 13.57 5.33 -5.64
N ALA A 43 12.45 5.62 -6.31
CA ALA A 43 12.41 6.52 -7.46
C ALA A 43 12.80 7.96 -7.09
N LEU A 44 12.25 8.49 -6.00
CA LEU A 44 12.59 9.84 -5.51
C LEU A 44 14.05 9.94 -5.08
N LEU A 45 14.57 8.92 -4.39
CA LEU A 45 15.96 8.89 -3.94
C LEU A 45 16.92 8.76 -5.13
N GLY A 46 16.61 7.91 -6.11
CA GLY A 46 17.38 7.76 -7.34
C GLY A 46 17.41 9.04 -8.17
N LEU A 47 16.30 9.77 -8.27
CA LEU A 47 16.25 11.09 -8.88
C LEU A 47 17.11 12.11 -8.14
N ALA A 48 16.99 12.16 -6.81
CA ALA A 48 17.76 13.10 -5.99
C ALA A 48 19.28 12.87 -6.16
N ILE A 49 19.72 11.61 -6.05
CA ILE A 49 21.13 11.25 -6.24
C ILE A 49 21.57 11.58 -7.67
N GLY A 50 20.79 11.19 -8.68
CA GLY A 50 21.09 11.50 -10.08
C GLY A 50 21.24 13.00 -10.34
N TYR A 51 20.38 13.82 -9.74
CA TYR A 51 20.43 15.27 -9.86
C TYR A 51 21.72 15.86 -9.29
N PHE A 52 22.08 15.49 -8.07
CA PHE A 52 23.28 16.02 -7.40
C PHE A 52 24.59 15.50 -8.00
N VAL A 53 24.63 14.25 -8.47
CA VAL A 53 25.86 13.64 -9.02
C VAL A 53 26.16 14.14 -10.43
N THR A 54 25.15 14.54 -11.21
CA THR A 54 25.32 14.81 -12.64
C THR A 54 25.05 16.25 -13.05
N GLU A 55 24.98 17.14 -12.06
CA GLU A 55 24.74 18.58 -12.24
C GLU A 55 23.47 18.87 -13.08
N GLY A 56 22.46 18.00 -12.97
CA GLY A 56 21.21 18.15 -13.71
C GLY A 56 21.21 17.60 -15.15
N THR A 57 22.17 16.75 -15.53
CA THR A 57 22.14 16.08 -16.83
C THR A 57 20.89 15.20 -16.96
N MET A 58 19.96 15.58 -17.84
CA MET A 58 18.65 14.94 -18.04
C MET A 58 18.73 13.41 -18.26
N LEU A 59 19.75 12.94 -18.99
CA LEU A 59 19.98 11.51 -19.22
C LEU A 59 20.16 10.71 -17.92
N TRP A 60 20.90 11.27 -16.96
CA TRP A 60 21.20 10.60 -15.70
C TRP A 60 20.04 10.62 -14.71
N LEU A 61 19.14 11.61 -14.82
CA LEU A 61 17.88 11.62 -14.06
C LEU A 61 16.96 10.46 -14.48
N VAL A 62 16.86 10.19 -15.78
CA VAL A 62 16.08 9.07 -16.30
C VAL A 62 16.67 7.73 -15.85
N VAL A 63 18.00 7.60 -15.91
CA VAL A 63 18.69 6.41 -15.40
C VAL A 63 18.45 6.23 -13.90
N GLY A 64 18.60 7.30 -13.10
CA GLY A 64 18.35 7.27 -11.66
C GLY A 64 16.91 6.88 -11.31
N LEU A 65 15.93 7.39 -12.06
CA LEU A 65 14.53 7.04 -11.90
C LEU A 65 14.26 5.56 -12.22
N LEU A 66 14.77 5.06 -13.36
CA LEU A 66 14.58 3.68 -13.78
C LEU A 66 15.26 2.70 -12.82
N VAL A 67 16.51 2.96 -12.44
CA VAL A 67 17.28 2.12 -11.54
C VAL A 67 16.69 2.15 -10.12
N GLY A 68 16.42 3.35 -9.58
CA GLY A 68 15.84 3.51 -8.24
C GLY A 68 14.45 2.92 -8.12
N GLY A 69 13.60 3.11 -9.15
CA GLY A 69 12.27 2.52 -9.23
C GLY A 69 12.31 0.99 -9.35
N ALA A 70 13.17 0.44 -10.21
CA ALA A 70 13.31 -1.01 -10.37
C ALA A 70 13.79 -1.70 -9.08
N LEU A 71 14.81 -1.14 -8.42
CA LEU A 71 15.29 -1.65 -7.12
C LEU A 71 14.23 -1.54 -6.03
N GLY A 72 13.55 -0.40 -5.92
CA GLY A 72 12.46 -0.19 -4.98
C GLY A 72 11.30 -1.17 -5.19
N TYR A 73 10.92 -1.42 -6.45
CA TYR A 73 9.90 -2.41 -6.81
C TYR A 73 10.32 -3.83 -6.42
N LEU A 74 11.55 -4.24 -6.74
CA LEU A 74 12.05 -5.57 -6.38
C LEU A 74 12.03 -5.78 -4.87
N ILE A 75 12.55 -4.82 -4.10
CA ILE A 75 12.58 -4.91 -2.62
C ILE A 75 11.17 -4.94 -2.05
N GLY A 76 10.31 -4.01 -2.47
CA GLY A 76 8.94 -3.97 -1.99
C GLY A 76 8.15 -5.22 -2.34
N SER A 77 8.39 -5.83 -3.51
CA SER A 77 7.73 -7.08 -3.93
C SER A 77 8.09 -8.27 -3.05
N ARG A 78 9.33 -8.33 -2.55
CA ARG A 78 9.76 -9.38 -1.61
C ARG A 78 9.13 -9.19 -0.25
N ILE A 79 9.02 -7.95 0.23
CA ILE A 79 8.41 -7.63 1.53
C ILE A 79 6.91 -7.92 1.51
N ASP A 80 6.20 -7.52 0.45
CA ASP A 80 4.76 -7.81 0.32
C ASP A 80 4.48 -9.31 0.12
N ALA A 81 5.44 -10.07 -0.43
CA ALA A 81 5.34 -11.53 -0.52
C ALA A 81 5.50 -12.21 0.86
N GLN A 82 6.42 -11.73 1.70
CA GLN A 82 6.64 -12.25 3.06
C GLN A 82 5.54 -11.83 4.04
N GLY A 83 4.96 -10.65 3.88
CA GLY A 83 3.87 -10.16 4.74
C GLY A 83 2.51 -10.84 4.54
N LYS A 84 2.42 -11.83 3.63
CA LYS A 84 1.20 -12.62 3.34
C LYS A 84 1.27 -14.06 3.87
N GLU A 85 2.37 -14.45 4.51
CA GLU A 85 2.51 -15.70 5.27
C GLU A 85 1.96 -15.54 6.69
#